data_AF-A0A7C1PX52-F1
#
_entry.id   AF-A0A7C1PX52-F1
#
_cell.length_a   1.000
_cell.length_b   1.000
_cell.length_c   1.000
_cell.angle_alpha   90.00
_cell.angle_beta   90.00
_cell.angle_gamma   90.00
#
_symmetry.space_group_name_H-M   'P 1'
#
loop_
_entity.id
_entity.type
_entity.pdbx_description
1 polymer ?
#
loop_
_entity_poly.entity_id
_entity_poly.type
_entity_poly.pdbx_seq_one_letter_code
_entity_poly.pdbx_strand_id
1 'polypeptide(L)' 'MERKKIFGIIFLLGGIIILILSLLADLIGIGRGPGFGFQQIAGTIAGSIIAVIGLFLILKK' A
#
# COMPACT_ATOMS: atom_id res chain seq x y z
N MET A 1 -17.60 13.91 -9.03
CA MET A 1 -16.87 13.40 -7.85
C MET A 1 -15.94 14.51 -7.38
N GLU A 2 -15.97 14.88 -6.08
CA GLU A 2 -15.03 15.83 -5.48
C GLU A 2 -13.58 15.43 -5.84
N ARG A 3 -12.73 16.36 -6.30
CA ARG A 3 -11.34 16.05 -6.69
C ARG A 3 -10.59 15.30 -5.57
N LYS A 4 -10.81 15.70 -4.31
CA LYS A 4 -10.26 15.04 -3.11
C LYS A 4 -10.61 13.56 -3.03
N LYS A 5 -11.82 13.19 -3.47
CA LYS A 5 -12.31 11.81 -3.46
C LYS A 5 -11.67 10.97 -4.57
N ILE A 6 -11.40 11.56 -5.75
CA ILE A 6 -10.59 10.92 -6.81
C ILE A 6 -9.20 10.60 -6.28
N PHE A 7 -8.52 11.61 -5.69
CA PHE A 7 -7.20 11.38 -5.10
C PHE A 7 -7.27 10.32 -3.99
N GLY A 8 -8.24 10.40 -3.08
CA GLY A 8 -8.41 9.39 -2.03
C GLY A 8 -8.53 7.97 -2.56
N ILE A 9 -9.30 7.76 -3.64
CA ILE A 9 -9.42 6.43 -4.29
C ILE A 9 -8.08 5.98 -4.90
N ILE A 10 -7.35 6.88 -5.58
CA ILE A 10 -6.04 6.55 -6.16
C ILE A 10 -5.04 6.16 -5.07
N PHE A 11 -4.97 6.93 -3.98
CA PHE A 11 -4.11 6.61 -2.85
C PHE A 11 -4.52 5.29 -2.18
N LEU A 12 -5.82 5.05 -1.98
CA LEU A 12 -6.29 3.82 -1.36
C LEU A 12 -5.92 2.59 -2.20
N LEU A 13 -6.24 2.60 -3.50
CA LEU A 13 -5.95 1.49 -4.40
C LEU A 13 -4.45 1.28 -4.58
N GLY A 14 -3.69 2.36 -4.80
CA GLY A 14 -2.23 2.28 -4.92
C GLY A 14 -1.57 1.74 -3.65
N GLY A 15 -2.00 2.21 -2.48
CA GLY A 15 -1.51 1.72 -1.19
C GLY A 15 -1.82 0.25 -0.95
N ILE A 16 -3.04 -0.19 -1.26
CA ILE A 16 -3.44 -1.61 -1.16
C ILE A 16 -2.60 -2.48 -2.10
N ILE A 17 -2.36 -2.06 -3.35
CA ILE A 17 -1.53 -2.81 -4.30
C ILE A 17 -0.11 -2.97 -3.76
N ILE A 18 0.51 -1.88 -3.30
CA ILE A 18 1.86 -1.92 -2.71
C ILE A 18 1.89 -2.84 -1.48
N LEU A 19 0.89 -2.75 -0.62
CA LEU A 19 0.78 -3.57 0.58
C LEU A 19 0.70 -5.07 0.24
N ILE A 20 -0.18 -5.44 -0.70
CA ILE A 20 -0.34 -6.82 -1.15
C ILE A 20 0.96 -7.34 -1.78
N LEU A 21 1.57 -6.57 -2.69
CA LEU A 21 2.82 -6.97 -3.33
C LEU A 21 3.96 -7.14 -2.32
N SER A 22 4.00 -6.30 -1.28
CA SER A 22 4.99 -6.42 -0.21
C SER A 22 4.74 -7.66 0.63
N LEU A 23 3.50 -7.88 1.10
CA LEU A 23 3.16 -9.05 1.91
C LEU A 23 3.41 -10.37 1.17
N LEU A 24 3.16 -10.38 -0.14
CA LEU A 24 3.32 -11.55 -0.98
C LEU A 24 4.69 -11.64 -1.64
N ALA A 25 5.66 -10.75 -1.32
CA ALA A 25 6.95 -10.68 -2.02
C ALA A 25 7.69 -12.03 -2.03
N ASP A 26 7.68 -12.77 -0.92
CA ASP A 26 8.26 -14.11 -0.84
C ASP A 26 7.58 -15.11 -1.79
N LEU A 27 6.25 -15.08 -1.89
CA LEU A 27 5.48 -16.00 -2.74
C LEU A 27 5.69 -15.72 -4.24
N ILE A 28 5.91 -14.46 -4.59
CA ILE A 28 6.16 -14.04 -5.98
C ILE A 28 7.66 -14.03 -6.33
N GLY A 29 8.53 -14.47 -5.40
CA GLY A 29 9.98 -14.58 -5.62
C GLY A 29 10.70 -13.24 -5.71
N ILE A 30 10.15 -12.18 -5.11
CA ILE A 30 10.77 -10.84 -5.07
C ILE A 30 11.53 -10.69 -3.75
N GLY A 31 12.87 -10.62 -3.84
CA GLY A 31 13.74 -10.44 -2.68
C GLY A 31 15.10 -11.10 -2.85
N ARG A 32 15.96 -11.01 -1.83
CA ARG A 32 17.32 -11.59 -1.84
C ARG A 32 17.47 -12.86 -1.01
N GLY A 33 16.44 -13.29 -0.29
CA GLY A 33 16.48 -14.46 0.56
C GLY A 33 15.13 -14.75 1.21
N PRO A 34 14.94 -15.94 1.79
CA PRO A 34 13.69 -16.32 2.41
C PRO A 34 13.40 -15.52 3.68
N GLY A 35 12.13 -15.17 3.87
CA GLY A 35 11.61 -14.55 5.09
C GLY A 35 11.38 -13.04 4.94
N PHE A 36 10.74 -12.46 5.96
CA PHE A 36 10.23 -11.10 5.90
C PHE A 36 11.34 -10.05 5.99
N GLY A 37 11.96 -9.75 4.85
CA GLY A 37 13.14 -8.89 4.76
C GLY A 37 12.85 -7.40 4.94
N PHE A 38 13.90 -6.60 5.10
CA PHE A 38 13.79 -5.15 5.28
C PHE A 38 12.99 -4.45 4.16
N GLN A 39 13.14 -4.90 2.92
CA GLN A 39 12.40 -4.37 1.76
C GLN A 39 10.90 -4.63 1.88
N GLN A 40 10.55 -5.82 2.36
CA GLN A 40 9.17 -6.26 2.58
C GLN A 40 8.51 -5.49 3.72
N ILE A 41 9.25 -5.27 4.81
CA ILE A 41 8.83 -4.41 5.93
C ILE A 41 8.58 -2.98 5.45
N ALA A 42 9.55 -2.38 4.75
CA ALA A 42 9.44 -1.03 4.24
C ALA A 42 8.24 -0.87 3.29
N GLY A 43 8.06 -1.81 2.36
CA GLY A 43 6.91 -1.81 1.44
C GLY A 43 5.58 -1.99 2.17
N THR A 44 5.52 -2.85 3.18
CA THR A 44 4.31 -3.07 3.99
C THR A 44 3.93 -1.82 4.78
N ILE A 45 4.90 -1.16 5.41
CA ILE A 45 4.68 0.10 6.13
C ILE A 45 4.22 1.20 5.17
N ALA A 46 4.93 1.38 4.04
CA ALA A 46 4.59 2.39 3.05
C ALA A 46 3.19 2.16 2.46
N GLY A 47 2.88 0.93 2.02
CA GLY A 47 1.58 0.57 1.49
C GLY A 47 0.45 0.81 2.49
N SER A 48 0.67 0.45 3.77
CA SER A 48 -0.29 0.69 4.85
C SER A 48 -0.56 2.18 5.06
N ILE A 49 0.49 3.02 5.15
CA ILE A 49 0.35 4.47 5.34
C ILE A 49 -0.40 5.10 4.17
N ILE A 50 -0.02 4.76 2.93
CA ILE A 50 -0.65 5.29 1.72
C ILE A 50 -2.13 4.90 1.67
N ALA A 51 -2.47 3.64 1.99
CA ALA A 51 -3.85 3.17 2.04
C ALA A 51 -4.68 3.92 3.10
N VAL A 52 -4.13 4.13 4.30
CA VAL A 52 -4.80 4.88 5.39
C VAL A 52 -5.03 6.33 4.99
N ILE A 53 -4.06 6.99 4.35
CA ILE A 53 -4.22 8.36 3.84
C ILE A 53 -5.34 8.41 2.79
N GLY A 54 -5.36 7.46 1.86
CA GLY A 54 -6.41 7.36 0.84
C GLY A 54 -7.79 7.20 1.46
N LEU A 55 -7.93 6.29 2.44
CA LEU A 55 -9.17 6.09 3.18
C LEU A 55 -9.61 7.37 3.92
N PHE A 56 -8.69 8.03 4.60
CA PHE A 56 -8.97 9.28 5.31
C PHE A 56 -9.48 10.39 4.38
N LEU A 57 -8.88 10.53 3.19
CA LEU A 57 -9.30 11.50 2.17
C LEU A 57 -10.70 11.19 1.59
N ILE A 58 -11.09 9.91 1.53
CA ILE A 58 -12.43 9.50 1.07
C ILE A 58 -13.48 9.78 2.15
N LEU A 59 -13.14 9.52 3.42
CA LEU A 59 -14.05 9.65 4.56
C LEU A 59 -14.22 11.11 5.02
N LYS A 60 -13.21 11.95 4.82
CA LYS A 60 -13.28 13.37 5.14
C LYS A 60 -14.18 14.08 4.13
N LYS A 61 -15.42 14.34 4.55
CA LYS A 61 -16.48 15.00 3.78
C LYS A 61 -16.17 16.48 3.53
#